data_AF-A0A968XMV7-F1
#
_entry.id   AF-A0A968XMV7-F1
#
_cell.length_a   1.000
_cell.length_b   1.000
_cell.length_c   1.000
_cell.angle_alpha   90.00
_cell.angle_beta   90.00
_cell.angle_gamma   90.00
#
_symmetry.space_group_name_H-M   'P 1'
#
loop_
_entity.id
_entity.type
_entity.pdbx_description
1 polymer ?
#
loop_
_entity_poly.entity_id
_entity_poly.type
_entity_poly.pdbx_seq_one_letter_code
_entity_poly.pdbx_strand_id
1 'polypeptide(L)'
;MIFVSLGCSIFVGASFEIIVAYFKTPKRYLSLIAIGLLFICLPYNGFRILNHIFYTPKDFFNGMVERLKTNYSNDCWWTTWIPSEYSAETNQTTSRLEMIAQKVVVGERKFELKTWQPLERDFVIEAGNTENATVATMYYPHWKVIINGRPAEVRPSETGLISFKFPPKSQ
;
A
#
# COMPACT_ATOMS: atom_id res chain seq x y z
N MET A 1 -16.51 2.55 12.01
CA MET A 1 -17.96 2.62 12.28
C MET A 1 -18.70 1.32 11.95
N ILE A 2 -18.40 0.64 10.83
CA ILE A 2 -19.09 -0.60 10.42
C ILE A 2 -18.96 -1.73 11.45
N PHE A 3 -17.76 -1.96 12.01
CA PHE A 3 -17.53 -3.03 13.01
C PHE A 3 -18.29 -2.82 14.34
N VAL A 4 -18.49 -1.57 14.74
CA VAL A 4 -19.24 -1.25 15.98
C VAL A 4 -20.73 -1.53 15.77
N SER A 5 -21.27 -1.18 14.60
CA SER A 5 -22.67 -1.48 14.24
C SER A 5 -22.94 -2.98 14.15
N LEU A 6 -22.03 -3.73 13.51
CA LEU A 6 -22.14 -5.19 13.40
C LEU A 6 -22.11 -5.86 14.77
N GLY A 7 -21.18 -5.44 15.64
CA GLY A 7 -21.09 -5.93 17.02
C GLY A 7 -22.37 -5.68 17.80
N CYS A 8 -22.91 -4.46 17.76
CA CYS A 8 -24.16 -4.12 18.44
C CYS A 8 -25.35 -4.97 17.98
N SER A 9 -25.47 -5.24 16.68
CA SER A 9 -26.54 -6.09 16.14
C SER A 9 -26.43 -7.54 16.61
N ILE A 10 -25.23 -8.11 16.70
CA ILE A 10 -24.99 -9.46 17.23
C ILE A 10 -25.35 -9.51 18.72
N PHE A 11 -24.94 -8.49 19.49
CA PHE A 11 -25.27 -8.40 20.92
C PHE A 11 -26.77 -8.28 21.17
N VAL A 12 -27.50 -7.50 20.35
CA VAL A 12 -28.97 -7.38 20.45
C VAL A 12 -29.65 -8.70 20.10
N GLY A 13 -29.19 -9.39 19.05
CA GLY A 13 -29.70 -10.71 18.68
C GLY A 13 -29.48 -11.76 19.78
N ALA A 14 -28.28 -11.82 20.34
CA ALA A 14 -27.93 -12.73 21.43
C ALA A 14 -28.68 -12.41 22.74
N SER A 15 -29.02 -11.14 22.97
CA SER A 15 -29.73 -10.69 24.19
C SER A 15 -31.25 -10.81 24.09
N PHE A 16 -31.80 -11.15 22.92
CA PHE A 16 -33.25 -11.18 22.70
C PHE A 16 -33.96 -12.16 23.62
N GLU A 17 -33.43 -13.38 23.78
CA GLU A 17 -34.02 -14.40 24.66
C GLU A 17 -34.03 -13.93 26.13
N ILE A 18 -32.97 -13.25 26.55
CA ILE A 18 -32.84 -12.67 27.89
C ILE A 18 -33.90 -11.59 28.11
N ILE A 19 -34.09 -10.68 27.15
CA ILE A 19 -35.09 -9.61 27.21
C ILE A 19 -36.52 -10.19 27.32
N VAL A 20 -36.81 -11.24 26.55
CA VAL A 20 -38.09 -11.96 26.55
C VAL A 20 -38.32 -12.68 27.89
N ALA A 21 -37.28 -13.31 28.43
CA ALA A 21 -37.34 -13.97 29.73
C ALA A 21 -37.64 -12.97 30.87
N TYR A 22 -36.98 -11.81 30.88
CA TYR A 22 -37.22 -10.75 31.87
C TYR A 22 -38.64 -10.16 31.81
N PHE A 23 -39.31 -10.23 30.65
CA PHE A 23 -40.67 -9.70 30.50
C PHE A 23 -41.70 -10.42 31.36
N LYS A 24 -41.45 -11.69 31.72
CA LYS A 24 -42.30 -12.52 32.59
C LYS A 24 -41.98 -12.37 34.08
N THR A 25 -40.96 -11.59 34.43
CA THR A 25 -40.49 -11.42 35.81
C THR A 25 -40.96 -10.08 36.40
N PRO A 26 -40.90 -9.89 37.74
CA PRO A 26 -41.18 -8.58 38.35
C PRO A 26 -40.25 -7.45 37.88
N LYS A 27 -39.13 -7.78 37.20
CA LYS A 27 -38.20 -6.81 36.59
C LYS A 27 -38.61 -6.36 35.18
N ARG A 28 -39.87 -6.58 34.78
CA ARG A 28 -40.42 -6.21 33.46
C ARG A 28 -40.12 -4.77 33.02
N TYR A 29 -40.00 -3.83 33.96
CA TYR A 29 -39.67 -2.43 33.67
C TYR A 29 -38.33 -2.28 32.93
N LEU A 30 -37.33 -3.12 33.21
CA LEU A 30 -36.03 -3.09 32.51
C LEU A 30 -36.17 -3.54 31.05
N SER A 31 -36.96 -4.57 30.76
CA SER A 31 -37.24 -4.99 29.38
C SER A 31 -37.99 -3.91 28.60
N LEU A 32 -38.93 -3.19 29.24
CA LEU A 32 -39.66 -2.09 28.61
C LEU A 32 -38.73 -0.91 28.26
N ILE A 33 -37.79 -0.57 29.14
CA ILE A 33 -36.77 0.46 28.86
C ILE A 33 -35.88 0.03 27.68
N ALA A 34 -35.40 -1.22 27.67
CA ALA A 34 -34.57 -1.74 26.59
C ALA A 34 -35.30 -1.71 25.22
N ILE A 35 -36.56 -2.12 25.18
CA ILE A 35 -37.40 -2.07 23.98
C ILE A 35 -37.61 -0.62 23.53
N GLY A 36 -37.89 0.30 24.46
CA GLY A 36 -38.04 1.73 24.16
C GLY A 36 -36.79 2.33 23.53
N LEU A 37 -35.61 2.01 24.07
CA LEU A 37 -34.32 2.46 23.51
C LEU A 37 -34.09 1.90 22.10
N LEU A 38 -34.38 0.61 21.86
CA LEU A 38 -34.29 0.01 20.52
C LEU A 38 -35.22 0.71 19.52
N PHE A 39 -36.46 1.02 19.93
CA PHE A 39 -37.43 1.73 19.11
C PHE A 39 -37.03 3.18 18.80
N ILE A 40 -36.20 3.82 19.62
CA ILE A 40 -35.66 5.15 19.33
C ILE A 40 -34.44 5.06 18.41
N CYS A 41 -33.56 4.07 18.63
CA CYS A 41 -32.32 3.91 17.86
C CYS A 41 -32.56 3.44 16.42
N LEU A 42 -33.51 2.53 16.17
CA LEU A 42 -33.73 1.99 14.83
C LEU A 42 -34.22 3.06 13.82
N PRO A 43 -35.25 3.88 14.12
CA PRO A 43 -35.69 4.95 13.23
C PRO A 43 -34.62 6.03 13.05
N TYR A 44 -33.86 6.36 14.10
CA TYR A 44 -32.78 7.35 13.99
C TYR A 44 -31.69 6.90 13.00
N ASN A 45 -31.27 5.63 13.06
CA ASN A 45 -30.31 5.07 12.11
C ASN A 45 -30.91 4.98 10.70
N GLY A 46 -32.15 4.54 10.56
CA GLY A 46 -32.84 4.49 9.26
C GLY A 46 -32.99 5.88 8.63
N PHE A 47 -33.40 6.88 9.41
CA PHE A 47 -33.55 8.27 8.95
C PHE A 47 -32.19 8.88 8.58
N ARG A 48 -31.12 8.59 9.33
CA ARG A 48 -29.76 9.02 8.92
C ARG A 48 -29.33 8.36 7.62
N ILE A 49 -29.54 7.06 7.44
CA ILE A 49 -29.15 6.36 6.20
C ILE A 49 -29.92 6.95 5.02
N LEU A 50 -31.24 7.09 5.15
CA LEU A 50 -32.10 7.62 4.09
C LEU A 50 -31.78 9.09 3.77
N ASN A 51 -31.58 9.94 4.78
CA ASN A 51 -31.25 11.34 4.54
C ASN A 51 -29.83 11.55 4.03
N HIS A 52 -28.89 10.63 4.29
CA HIS A 52 -27.54 10.73 3.74
C HIS A 52 -27.39 10.16 2.32
N ILE A 53 -28.48 9.66 1.71
CA ILE A 53 -28.53 9.47 0.25
C ILE A 53 -28.79 10.84 -0.39
N PHE A 54 -27.84 11.76 -0.21
CA PHE A 54 -27.90 13.04 -0.92
C PHE A 54 -27.58 12.77 -2.38
N TYR A 55 -28.58 12.98 -3.25
CA TYR A 55 -28.33 13.10 -4.68
C TYR A 55 -27.33 14.23 -4.86
N THR A 56 -26.10 13.88 -5.24
CA THR A 56 -25.06 14.86 -5.50
C THR A 56 -25.29 15.37 -6.92
N PRO A 57 -25.68 16.65 -7.11
CA PRO A 57 -25.94 17.16 -8.44
C PRO A 57 -24.70 17.02 -9.31
N LYS A 58 -24.90 16.69 -10.59
CA LYS A 58 -23.80 16.50 -11.54
C LYS A 58 -22.85 17.70 -11.56
N ASP A 59 -23.38 18.91 -11.43
CA ASP A 59 -22.57 20.14 -11.43
C ASP A 59 -21.69 20.28 -10.19
N PHE A 60 -22.20 19.87 -9.02
CA PHE A 60 -21.41 19.85 -7.79
C PHE A 60 -20.30 18.79 -7.88
N PHE A 61 -20.64 17.59 -8.37
CA PHE A 61 -19.65 16.53 -8.58
C PHE A 61 -18.56 16.98 -9.56
N ASN A 62 -18.95 17.55 -10.71
CA ASN A 62 -18.02 18.05 -11.71
C ASN A 62 -17.14 19.18 -11.16
N GLY A 63 -17.70 20.11 -10.40
CA GLY A 63 -16.94 21.17 -9.75
C GLY A 63 -15.93 20.64 -8.72
N MET A 64 -16.29 19.59 -7.99
CA MET A 64 -15.38 18.91 -7.06
C MET A 64 -14.27 18.16 -7.81
N VAL A 65 -14.60 17.46 -8.90
CA VAL A 65 -13.59 16.82 -9.77
C VAL A 65 -12.64 17.86 -10.35
N GLU A 66 -13.13 18.98 -10.86
CA GLU A 66 -12.30 20.03 -11.45
C GLU A 66 -11.33 20.64 -10.42
N ARG A 67 -11.78 20.85 -9.19
CA ARG A 67 -10.93 21.29 -8.07
C ARG A 67 -9.89 20.25 -7.66
N LEU A 68 -10.20 18.97 -7.81
CA LEU A 68 -9.30 17.88 -7.46
C LEU A 68 -8.27 17.59 -8.56
N LYS A 69 -8.54 17.95 -9.82
CA LYS A 69 -7.57 17.82 -10.93
C LYS A 69 -6.30 18.63 -10.71
N THR A 70 -6.40 19.78 -10.04
CA THR A 70 -5.26 20.66 -9.78
C THR A 70 -4.50 20.33 -8.49
N ASN A 71 -5.08 19.48 -7.65
CA ASN A 71 -4.43 19.05 -6.42
C ASN A 71 -3.60 17.79 -6.69
N TYR A 72 -2.46 17.67 -6.03
CA TYR A 72 -1.65 16.46 -6.12
C TYR A 72 -2.45 15.26 -5.61
N SER A 73 -2.52 14.23 -6.43
CA SER A 73 -3.06 12.94 -6.02
C SER A 73 -2.12 12.31 -5.00
N ASN A 74 -2.68 11.56 -4.05
CA ASN A 74 -1.91 10.96 -2.97
C ASN A 74 -1.05 9.82 -3.54
N ASP A 75 0.27 9.93 -3.63
CA ASP A 75 1.10 8.96 -4.37
C ASP A 75 1.08 7.52 -3.85
N CYS A 76 0.45 7.27 -2.69
CA CYS A 76 0.36 5.95 -2.07
C CYS A 76 -0.45 4.91 -2.86
N TRP A 77 -1.20 5.30 -3.90
CA TRP A 77 -1.86 4.34 -4.82
C TRP A 77 -1.00 3.97 -6.02
N TRP A 78 0.00 4.79 -6.37
CA TRP A 78 0.95 4.44 -7.43
C TRP A 78 1.91 3.38 -6.91
N THR A 79 2.23 2.42 -7.77
CA THR A 79 3.31 1.49 -7.48
C THR A 79 4.60 2.29 -7.30
N THR A 80 5.36 2.03 -6.23
CA THR A 80 6.52 2.81 -5.73
C THR A 80 7.69 3.04 -6.71
N TRP A 81 7.54 2.65 -7.97
CA TRP A 81 8.52 2.68 -9.05
C TRP A 81 8.22 3.71 -10.15
N ILE A 82 7.06 4.36 -10.13
CA ILE A 82 6.73 5.43 -11.08
C ILE A 82 6.96 6.76 -10.38
N PRO A 83 7.90 7.61 -10.84
CA PRO A 83 8.06 8.95 -10.29
C PRO A 83 6.75 9.72 -10.51
N SER A 84 6.21 10.29 -9.44
CA SER A 84 5.04 11.16 -9.55
C SER A 84 5.49 12.58 -9.87
N GLU A 85 4.64 13.34 -10.55
CA GLU A 85 4.88 14.76 -10.79
C GLU A 85 4.99 15.54 -9.45
N TYR A 86 4.34 15.03 -8.40
CA TYR A 86 4.42 15.55 -7.03
C TYR A 86 5.81 15.36 -6.39
N SER A 87 6.42 14.18 -6.53
CA SER A 87 7.76 13.92 -5.97
C SER A 87 8.83 14.75 -6.66
N ALA A 88 8.66 15.03 -7.95
CA ALA A 88 9.55 15.89 -8.73
C ALA A 88 9.48 17.38 -8.31
N GLU A 89 8.29 17.90 -7.97
CA GLU A 89 8.11 19.32 -7.63
C GLU A 89 8.42 19.63 -6.17
N THR A 90 8.16 18.70 -5.25
CA THR A 90 8.33 18.94 -3.81
C THR A 90 9.71 18.56 -3.26
N ASN A 91 10.60 17.98 -4.08
CA ASN A 91 11.83 17.31 -3.61
C ASN A 91 11.56 16.31 -2.47
N GLN A 92 10.31 15.83 -2.33
CA GLN A 92 9.95 14.81 -1.36
C GLN A 92 10.03 13.46 -2.07
N THR A 93 11.18 12.82 -1.85
CA THR A 93 11.58 11.52 -2.38
C THR A 93 10.71 10.41 -1.78
N THR A 94 9.44 10.28 -2.20
CA THR A 94 8.54 9.20 -1.74
C THR A 94 8.85 7.88 -2.43
N SER A 95 9.55 7.88 -3.56
CA SER A 95 10.00 6.66 -4.24
C SER A 95 11.34 6.20 -3.65
N ARG A 96 11.33 5.04 -2.98
CA ARG A 96 12.55 4.36 -2.49
C ARG A 96 13.57 4.05 -3.60
N LEU A 97 13.17 4.23 -4.86
CA LEU A 97 13.97 4.01 -6.06
C LEU A 97 14.80 5.22 -6.50
N GLU A 98 14.46 6.45 -6.09
CA GLU A 98 15.33 7.61 -6.33
C GLU A 98 16.65 7.54 -5.55
N MET A 99 16.75 6.68 -4.51
CA MET A 99 18.04 6.33 -3.90
C MET A 99 18.99 5.60 -4.87
N ILE A 100 18.49 5.17 -6.04
CA ILE A 100 19.26 4.51 -7.08
C ILE A 100 19.24 5.39 -8.34
N ALA A 101 19.78 6.60 -8.22
CA ALA A 101 20.09 7.44 -9.38
C ALA A 101 21.00 6.71 -10.39
N GLN A 102 21.76 5.72 -9.92
CA GLN A 102 22.68 4.92 -10.73
C GLN A 102 22.07 3.56 -11.08
N LYS A 103 21.97 3.25 -12.38
CA LYS A 103 21.45 1.97 -12.89
C LYS A 103 22.06 0.73 -12.23
N VAL A 104 23.32 0.82 -11.79
CA VAL A 104 24.03 -0.21 -11.04
C VAL A 104 24.72 0.45 -9.85
N VAL A 105 24.54 -0.10 -8.64
CA VAL A 105 25.19 0.35 -7.40
C VAL A 105 26.18 -0.72 -6.97
N VAL A 106 27.46 -0.33 -6.91
CA VAL A 106 28.60 -1.24 -6.65
C VAL A 106 29.52 -0.69 -5.55
N GLY A 107 28.94 -0.07 -4.53
CA GLY A 107 29.66 0.55 -3.42
C GLY A 107 30.60 1.66 -3.90
N GLU A 108 31.89 1.51 -3.63
CA GLU A 108 32.93 2.48 -4.01
C GLU A 108 33.55 2.19 -5.39
N ARG A 109 33.20 1.06 -6.02
CA ARG A 109 33.72 0.72 -7.35
C ARG A 109 33.04 1.57 -8.43
N LYS A 110 33.77 1.87 -9.50
CA LYS A 110 33.17 2.44 -10.70
C LYS A 110 32.56 1.33 -11.57
N PHE A 111 31.55 1.67 -12.33
CA PHE A 111 31.01 0.80 -13.37
C PHE A 111 30.90 1.55 -14.70
N GLU A 112 31.05 0.82 -15.78
CA GLU A 112 30.82 1.28 -17.14
C GLU A 112 29.63 0.52 -17.72
N LEU A 113 28.58 1.24 -18.09
CA LEU A 113 27.40 0.67 -18.71
C LEU A 113 27.66 0.44 -20.21
N LYS A 114 27.53 -0.81 -20.68
CA LYS A 114 27.62 -1.13 -22.11
C LYS A 114 26.26 -1.14 -22.77
N THR A 115 25.30 -1.87 -22.21
CA THR A 115 23.97 -2.03 -22.80
C THR A 115 22.92 -2.15 -21.71
N TRP A 116 21.76 -1.53 -21.95
CA TRP A 116 20.64 -1.55 -21.02
C TRP A 116 19.33 -1.73 -21.79
N GLN A 117 19.00 -2.98 -22.11
CA GLN A 117 17.78 -3.37 -22.80
C GLN A 117 16.76 -3.96 -21.82
N PRO A 118 15.48 -4.12 -22.22
CA PRO A 118 14.46 -4.71 -21.34
C PRO A 118 14.73 -6.15 -20.90
N LEU A 119 15.46 -6.95 -21.70
CA LEU A 119 15.76 -8.36 -21.39
C LEU A 119 17.25 -8.67 -21.14
N GLU A 120 18.15 -7.73 -21.41
CA GLU A 120 19.60 -7.91 -21.28
C GLU A 120 20.23 -6.64 -20.70
N ARG A 121 21.17 -6.80 -19.76
CA ARG A 121 21.97 -5.69 -19.22
C ARG A 121 23.42 -6.11 -19.14
N ASP A 122 24.28 -5.32 -19.79
CA ASP A 122 25.71 -5.54 -19.80
C ASP A 122 26.43 -4.31 -19.25
N PHE A 123 27.33 -4.56 -18.32
CA PHE A 123 28.16 -3.54 -17.70
C PHE A 123 29.45 -4.16 -17.19
N VAL A 124 30.46 -3.32 -17.02
CA VAL A 124 31.77 -3.69 -16.48
C VAL A 124 31.91 -3.02 -15.12
N ILE A 125 32.34 -3.77 -14.11
CA ILE A 125 32.65 -3.23 -12.79
C ILE A 125 34.18 -3.23 -12.64
N GLU A 126 34.76 -2.10 -12.25
CA GLU A 126 36.21 -2.01 -12.00
C GLU A 126 36.65 -2.88 -10.80
N ALA A 127 37.93 -3.20 -10.74
CA ALA A 127 38.50 -3.94 -9.61
C ALA A 127 38.43 -3.10 -8.31
N GLY A 128 38.12 -3.75 -7.19
CA GLY A 128 38.01 -3.09 -5.88
C GLY A 128 37.66 -4.07 -4.75
N ASN A 129 37.21 -3.54 -3.61
CA ASN A 129 36.94 -4.34 -2.41
C ASN A 129 35.47 -4.71 -2.22
N THR A 130 34.52 -3.97 -2.81
CA THR A 130 33.09 -4.27 -2.67
C THR A 130 32.71 -5.58 -3.36
N GLU A 131 31.96 -6.45 -2.70
CA GLU A 131 31.58 -7.78 -3.23
C GLU A 131 30.12 -7.91 -3.67
N ASN A 132 29.29 -6.90 -3.40
CA ASN A 132 27.86 -6.94 -3.69
C ASN A 132 27.49 -5.84 -4.68
N ALA A 133 26.71 -6.20 -5.70
CA ALA A 133 26.11 -5.27 -6.65
C ALA A 133 24.59 -5.27 -6.48
N THR A 134 23.98 -4.11 -6.63
CA THR A 134 22.52 -3.95 -6.73
C THR A 134 22.20 -3.28 -8.06
N VAL A 135 21.32 -3.89 -8.84
CA VAL A 135 20.89 -3.37 -10.14
C VAL A 135 19.52 -2.72 -9.97
N ALA A 136 19.30 -1.57 -10.61
CA ALA A 136 18.02 -0.86 -10.63
C ALA A 136 16.96 -1.58 -11.49
N THR A 137 16.74 -2.87 -11.23
CA THR A 137 15.78 -3.75 -11.89
C THR A 137 15.19 -4.66 -10.83
N MET A 138 13.87 -4.85 -10.86
CA MET A 138 13.17 -5.73 -9.91
C MET A 138 13.63 -7.17 -10.06
N TYR A 139 13.78 -7.84 -8.92
CA TYR A 139 14.08 -9.26 -8.88
C TYR A 139 12.95 -10.07 -9.51
N TYR A 140 13.33 -11.01 -10.38
CA TYR A 140 12.45 -12.03 -10.94
C TYR A 140 13.25 -13.35 -11.01
N PRO A 141 12.68 -14.51 -10.59
CA PRO A 141 13.45 -15.76 -10.45
C PRO A 141 14.15 -16.27 -11.71
N HIS A 142 13.72 -15.83 -12.90
CA HIS A 142 14.33 -16.25 -14.17
C HIS A 142 15.48 -15.35 -14.64
N TRP A 143 15.78 -14.25 -13.94
CA TRP A 143 17.01 -13.50 -14.19
C TRP A 143 18.23 -14.36 -13.91
N LYS A 144 19.18 -14.32 -14.82
CA LYS A 144 20.48 -14.98 -14.69
C LYS A 144 21.56 -13.92 -14.78
N VAL A 145 22.58 -14.04 -13.94
CA VAL A 145 23.76 -13.18 -13.98
C VAL A 145 24.96 -14.04 -14.34
N ILE A 146 25.78 -13.55 -15.27
CA ILE A 146 27.03 -14.18 -15.67
C ILE A 146 28.14 -13.17 -15.40
N ILE A 147 29.14 -13.57 -14.62
CA ILE A 147 30.27 -12.73 -14.20
C ILE A 147 31.53 -13.38 -14.73
N ASN A 148 32.25 -12.69 -15.62
CA ASN A 148 33.48 -13.22 -16.24
C ASN A 148 33.30 -14.65 -16.81
N GLY A 149 32.16 -14.89 -17.48
CA GLY A 149 31.82 -16.18 -18.08
C GLY A 149 31.31 -17.26 -17.11
N ARG A 150 31.19 -16.96 -15.81
CA ARG A 150 30.68 -17.90 -14.80
C ARG A 150 29.30 -17.47 -14.30
N PRO A 151 28.33 -18.40 -14.18
CA PRO A 151 27.03 -18.06 -13.62
C PRO A 151 27.18 -17.67 -12.14
N ALA A 152 26.45 -16.63 -11.73
CA ALA A 152 26.37 -16.18 -10.35
C ALA A 152 24.92 -16.22 -9.87
N GLU A 153 24.75 -16.40 -8.56
CA GLU A 153 23.43 -16.43 -7.95
C GLU A 153 22.83 -15.03 -7.87
N VAL A 154 21.58 -14.92 -8.29
CA VAL A 154 20.78 -13.69 -8.21
C VAL A 154 19.81 -13.80 -7.04
N ARG A 155 19.79 -12.77 -6.19
CA ARG A 155 18.91 -12.68 -5.03
C ARG A 155 18.16 -11.35 -5.01
N PRO A 156 16.97 -11.29 -4.40
CA PRO A 156 16.34 -10.03 -4.10
C PRO A 156 17.14 -9.28 -3.01
N SER A 157 17.31 -7.98 -3.17
CA SER A 157 17.76 -7.08 -2.11
C SER A 157 16.63 -6.83 -1.09
N GLU A 158 16.94 -6.12 0.00
CA GLU A 158 15.92 -5.64 0.96
C GLU A 158 14.84 -4.75 0.31
N THR A 159 15.14 -4.15 -0.84
CA THR A 159 14.23 -3.32 -1.63
C THR A 159 13.52 -4.07 -2.75
N GLY A 160 13.77 -5.37 -2.90
CA GLY A 160 13.17 -6.21 -3.96
C GLY A 160 13.89 -6.11 -5.32
N LEU A 161 15.05 -5.46 -5.37
CA LEU A 161 15.84 -5.33 -6.59
C LEU A 161 16.79 -6.50 -6.78
N ILE A 162 17.29 -6.65 -8.01
CA ILE A 162 18.32 -7.63 -8.33
C ILE A 162 19.59 -7.29 -7.55
N SER A 163 20.08 -8.27 -6.79
CA SER A 163 21.38 -8.23 -6.14
C SER A 163 22.16 -9.51 -6.43
N PHE A 164 23.48 -9.39 -6.56
CA PHE A 164 24.36 -10.53 -6.75
C PHE A 164 25.74 -10.24 -6.15
N LYS A 165 26.46 -11.33 -5.82
CA LYS A 165 27.85 -11.25 -5.37
C LYS A 165 28.82 -11.39 -6.53
N PHE A 166 29.93 -10.68 -6.47
CA PHE A 166 31.00 -10.72 -7.45
C PHE A 166 32.36 -10.71 -6.76
N PRO A 167 33.41 -11.29 -7.37
CA PRO A 167 34.67 -11.52 -6.69
C PRO A 167 35.36 -10.22 -6.23
N PRO A 168 35.97 -10.20 -5.04
CA PRO A 168 36.91 -9.15 -4.65
C PRO A 168 38.14 -9.20 -5.56
N LYS A 169 38.88 -8.08 -5.65
CA LYS A 169 40.14 -8.04 -6.40
C LYS A 169 41.06 -9.17 -5.91
N SER A 170 41.55 -10.02 -6.82
CA SER A 170 42.62 -10.97 -6.50
C SER A 170 43.86 -10.16 -6.09
N GLN A 171 44.34 -10.39 -4.87
CA GLN A 171 45.61 -9.86 -4.38
C GLN A 171 46.78 -10.34 -5.22
#